data_AF-A0A7S2Q7C7-F1
#
_entry.id   AF-A0A7S2Q7C7-F1
#
_cell.length_a   1.000
_cell.length_b   1.000
_cell.length_c   1.000
_cell.angle_alpha   90.00
_cell.angle_beta   90.00
_cell.angle_gamma   90.00
#
_symmetry.space_group_name_H-M   'P 1'
#
loop_
_entity.id
_entity.type
_entity.pdbx_description
1 polymer ?
#
loop_
_entity_poly.entity_id
_entity_poly.type
_entity_poly.pdbx_seq_one_letter_code
_entity_poly.pdbx_strand_id
1 'polypeptide(L)'
;MPLLVFVWLLVILSDCDSFFQSLPKCVPDMMPATEVMSKTLGNLFSMLLLFFLVANSLPLFAEVWMEFQFKTAVIKMVKQFLTLSPLMFIFQAKVIGHYVVNELRYGGATYVSTGRGLPTERRPFIGEAAEGGGKLKKVGGLYLDYASIAYYDGICLLANMLLLCIAGGNTDHLGWFFFSVSLTIVSWLFAPFIFNPYQFVYRHFREDWQCVWAFFTEDSGRHWVEWYDRTQLKAGQTSPRSCLDIGFFWAPMVITCWYVAMEMKIEAFVAMYSQFDGARAMYSLMLVPPIVASLAFCLVVPAAEALAGCSGILRRRLRLL
;
A
#
# COMPACT_ATOMS: atom_id res chain seq x y z
N MET A 1 5.22 2.91 1.38
CA MET A 1 6.08 4.11 1.59
C MET A 1 6.65 4.18 3.00
N PRO A 2 5.87 4.28 4.10
CA PRO A 2 6.45 4.38 5.45
C PRO A 2 7.19 3.12 5.94
N LEU A 3 6.74 1.92 5.56
CA LEU A 3 7.45 0.66 5.84
C LEU A 3 8.83 0.62 5.17
N LEU A 4 8.94 1.18 3.96
CA LEU A 4 10.18 1.34 3.21
C LEU A 4 11.12 2.36 3.88
N VAL A 5 10.59 3.44 4.46
CA VAL A 5 11.35 4.45 5.22
C VAL A 5 11.84 3.91 6.57
N PHE A 6 11.00 3.13 7.26
CA PHE A 6 11.35 2.44 8.51
C PHE A 6 12.49 1.44 8.30
N VAL A 7 12.39 0.68 7.22
CA VAL A 7 13.43 -0.24 6.73
C VAL A 7 14.69 0.52 6.29
N TRP A 8 14.55 1.64 5.60
CA TRP A 8 15.70 2.48 5.21
C TRP A 8 16.43 3.09 6.42
N LEU A 9 15.69 3.45 7.47
CA LEU A 9 16.28 3.90 8.73
C LEU A 9 17.09 2.79 9.39
N LEU A 10 16.60 1.55 9.39
CA LEU A 10 17.36 0.38 9.88
C LEU A 10 18.68 0.16 9.12
N VAL A 11 18.72 0.47 7.82
CA VAL A 11 19.93 0.37 6.98
C VAL A 11 20.96 1.41 7.36
N ILE A 12 20.57 2.69 7.46
CA ILE A 12 21.45 3.78 7.90
C ILE A 12 22.00 3.50 9.30
N LEU A 13 21.24 2.79 10.13
CA LEU A 13 21.62 2.42 11.50
C LEU A 13 22.61 1.25 11.59
N SER A 14 22.79 0.49 10.52
CA SER A 14 23.57 -0.77 10.51
C SER A 14 24.85 -0.71 9.68
N ASP A 15 25.10 0.33 8.89
CA ASP A 15 26.37 0.47 8.17
C ASP A 15 27.49 0.90 9.14
N CYS A 16 28.55 0.08 9.25
CA CYS A 16 29.78 0.47 9.94
C CYS A 16 30.47 1.54 9.08
N ASP A 17 30.36 2.81 9.47
CA ASP A 17 31.14 3.89 8.89
C ASP A 17 32.65 3.56 8.99
N SER A 18 33.46 4.00 8.03
CA SER A 18 34.91 3.70 7.97
C SER A 18 35.69 4.10 9.24
N PHE A 19 35.12 5.00 10.03
CA PHE A 19 35.64 5.43 11.33
C PHE A 19 35.52 4.38 12.46
N PHE A 20 34.59 3.43 12.35
CA PHE A 20 34.22 2.50 13.44
C PHE A 20 34.69 1.06 13.22
N GLN A 21 35.58 0.83 12.26
CA GLN A 21 36.13 -0.50 11.93
C GLN A 21 36.90 -1.18 13.07
N SER A 22 37.33 -0.42 14.09
CA SER A 22 38.09 -0.94 15.23
C SER A 22 37.23 -1.51 16.37
N LEU A 23 35.90 -1.47 16.26
CA LEU A 23 35.00 -2.04 17.27
C LEU A 23 34.88 -3.57 17.09
N PRO A 24 34.92 -4.37 18.18
CA PRO A 24 34.93 -5.84 18.12
C PRO A 24 33.66 -6.50 17.54
N LYS A 25 32.61 -5.71 17.23
CA LYS A 25 31.37 -6.17 16.58
C LYS A 25 31.31 -5.90 15.07
N CYS A 26 32.23 -5.11 14.47
CA CYS A 26 32.30 -4.94 13.01
C CYS A 26 33.26 -6.01 12.44
N VAL A 27 32.71 -7.11 11.93
CA VAL A 27 33.49 -8.14 11.23
C VAL A 27 33.71 -7.67 9.78
N PRO A 28 34.95 -7.65 9.26
CA PRO A 28 35.26 -7.16 7.90
C PRO A 28 34.57 -7.93 6.76
N ASP A 29 34.05 -9.13 7.02
CA ASP A 29 33.28 -9.97 6.08
C ASP A 29 31.75 -9.86 6.23
N MET A 30 31.21 -8.90 6.99
CA MET A 30 29.76 -8.67 7.00
C MET A 30 29.32 -8.04 5.68
N MET A 31 28.31 -8.66 5.04
CA MET A 31 27.59 -8.04 3.92
C MET A 31 27.11 -6.63 4.34
N PRO A 32 27.22 -5.62 3.47
CA PRO A 32 26.76 -4.27 3.79
C PRO A 32 25.28 -4.29 4.17
N ALA A 33 24.87 -3.41 5.09
CA ALA A 33 23.50 -3.41 5.64
C ALA A 33 22.44 -3.26 4.55
N THR A 34 22.78 -2.48 3.52
CA THR A 34 22.02 -2.27 2.29
C THR A 34 21.74 -3.58 1.54
N GLU A 35 22.69 -4.50 1.49
CA GLU A 35 22.54 -5.79 0.83
C GLU A 35 21.69 -6.76 1.65
N VAL A 36 21.92 -6.83 2.97
CA VAL A 36 21.08 -7.64 3.87
C VAL A 36 19.64 -7.16 3.82
N MET A 37 19.42 -5.84 3.79
CA MET A 37 18.09 -5.28 3.73
C MET A 37 17.41 -5.50 2.39
N SER A 38 18.11 -5.29 1.28
CA SER A 38 17.52 -5.54 -0.05
C SER A 38 17.10 -7.00 -0.19
N LYS A 39 17.92 -7.95 0.30
CA LYS A 39 17.59 -9.38 0.34
C LYS A 39 16.39 -9.67 1.25
N THR A 40 16.38 -9.14 2.48
CA THR A 40 15.28 -9.41 3.43
C THR A 40 13.96 -8.79 2.99
N LEU A 41 13.94 -7.54 2.54
CA LEU A 41 12.74 -6.87 2.04
C LEU A 41 12.24 -7.53 0.74
N GLY A 42 13.16 -7.85 -0.18
CA GLY A 42 12.83 -8.54 -1.42
C GLY A 42 12.22 -9.92 -1.17
N ASN A 43 12.81 -10.70 -0.27
CA ASN A 43 12.33 -12.02 0.10
C ASN A 43 11.00 -11.95 0.84
N LEU A 44 10.86 -11.04 1.81
CA LEU A 44 9.64 -10.88 2.59
C LEU A 44 8.46 -10.50 1.69
N PHE A 45 8.62 -9.46 0.85
CA PHE A 45 7.55 -9.01 -0.05
C PHE A 45 7.11 -10.14 -0.98
N SER A 46 8.09 -10.83 -1.57
CA SER A 46 7.79 -11.88 -2.55
C SER A 46 7.19 -13.14 -1.90
N MET A 47 7.61 -13.49 -0.67
CA MET A 47 7.00 -14.57 0.11
C MET A 47 5.57 -14.22 0.55
N LEU A 48 5.33 -12.98 1.00
CA LEU A 48 4.00 -12.52 1.37
C LEU A 48 3.06 -12.52 0.17
N LEU A 49 3.54 -12.09 -1.00
CA LEU A 49 2.75 -12.10 -2.24
C LEU A 49 2.42 -13.54 -2.66
N LEU A 50 3.39 -14.46 -2.58
CA LEU A 50 3.15 -15.88 -2.84
C LEU A 50 2.11 -16.47 -1.87
N PHE A 51 2.29 -16.24 -0.57
CA PHE A 51 1.35 -16.71 0.45
C PHE A 51 -0.06 -16.15 0.22
N PHE A 52 -0.17 -14.86 -0.12
CA PHE A 52 -1.43 -14.23 -0.48
C PHE A 52 -2.08 -14.91 -1.68
N LEU A 53 -1.34 -15.17 -2.77
CA LEU A 53 -1.89 -15.83 -3.95
C LEU A 53 -2.37 -17.26 -3.65
N VAL A 54 -1.61 -18.01 -2.84
CA VAL A 54 -2.01 -19.34 -2.38
C VAL A 54 -3.26 -19.25 -1.51
N ALA A 55 -3.29 -18.35 -0.53
CA ALA A 55 -4.41 -18.17 0.38
C ALA A 55 -5.73 -17.79 -0.34
N ASN A 56 -5.67 -17.03 -1.43
CA ASN A 56 -6.87 -16.67 -2.21
C ASN A 56 -7.37 -17.79 -3.13
N SER A 57 -6.47 -18.66 -3.60
CA SER A 57 -6.80 -19.73 -4.55
C SER A 57 -7.12 -21.07 -3.88
N LEU A 58 -6.58 -21.30 -2.67
CA LEU A 58 -6.73 -22.55 -1.93
C LEU A 58 -8.18 -22.86 -1.51
N PRO A 59 -9.00 -21.91 -1.05
CA PRO A 59 -10.39 -22.21 -0.69
C PRO A 59 -11.19 -22.80 -1.85
N LEU A 60 -11.10 -22.18 -3.03
CA LEU A 60 -11.77 -22.66 -4.24
C LEU A 60 -11.22 -24.02 -4.69
N PHE A 61 -9.92 -24.23 -4.56
CA PHE A 61 -9.31 -25.54 -4.85
C PHE A 61 -9.84 -26.63 -3.92
N ALA A 62 -9.88 -26.36 -2.62
CA ALA A 62 -10.35 -27.28 -1.60
C ALA A 62 -11.83 -27.61 -1.81
N GLU A 63 -12.66 -26.62 -2.12
CA GLU A 63 -14.08 -26.81 -2.45
C GLU A 63 -14.26 -27.75 -3.65
N VAL A 64 -13.61 -27.46 -4.78
CA VAL A 64 -13.72 -28.31 -5.99
C VAL A 64 -13.14 -29.71 -5.74
N TRP A 65 -12.09 -29.81 -4.92
CA TRP A 65 -11.52 -31.12 -4.57
C TRP A 65 -12.47 -31.93 -3.69
N MET A 66 -13.18 -31.31 -2.74
CA MET A 66 -14.16 -31.98 -1.89
C MET A 66 -15.44 -32.36 -2.65
N GLU A 67 -15.92 -31.49 -3.55
CA GLU A 67 -17.16 -31.74 -4.30
C GLU A 67 -16.98 -32.70 -5.49
N PHE A 68 -15.80 -32.70 -6.11
CA PHE A 68 -15.52 -33.47 -7.32
C PHE A 68 -14.27 -34.35 -7.14
N GLN A 69 -13.48 -34.53 -8.20
CA GLN A 69 -12.26 -35.31 -8.20
C GLN A 69 -11.04 -34.39 -8.20
N PHE A 70 -9.94 -34.86 -7.60
CA PHE A 70 -8.67 -34.13 -7.57
C PHE A 70 -8.19 -33.68 -8.96
N LYS A 71 -8.34 -34.54 -9.99
CA LYS A 71 -7.99 -34.19 -11.37
C LYS A 71 -8.77 -32.97 -11.88
N THR A 72 -10.06 -32.89 -11.58
CA THR A 72 -10.92 -31.75 -11.95
C THR A 72 -10.49 -30.48 -11.23
N ALA A 73 -10.15 -30.58 -9.94
CA ALA A 73 -9.64 -29.46 -9.16
C ALA A 73 -8.33 -28.90 -9.73
N VAL A 74 -7.37 -29.77 -10.08
CA VAL A 74 -6.11 -29.37 -10.71
C VAL A 74 -6.34 -28.69 -12.06
N ILE A 75 -7.21 -29.25 -12.91
CA ILE A 75 -7.53 -28.63 -14.22
C ILE A 75 -8.17 -27.25 -14.03
N LYS A 76 -9.09 -27.09 -13.07
CA LYS A 76 -9.69 -25.78 -12.77
C LYS A 76 -8.64 -24.78 -12.26
N MET A 77 -7.72 -25.21 -11.40
CA MET A 77 -6.62 -24.38 -10.91
C MET A 77 -5.71 -23.91 -12.05
N VAL A 78 -5.31 -24.81 -12.95
CA VAL A 78 -4.49 -24.44 -14.11
C VAL A 78 -5.23 -23.46 -15.01
N LYS A 79 -6.52 -23.69 -15.27
CA LYS A 79 -7.35 -22.75 -16.04
C LYS A 79 -7.38 -21.37 -15.40
N GLN A 80 -7.47 -21.29 -14.08
CA GLN A 80 -7.48 -20.03 -13.33
C GLN A 80 -6.14 -19.27 -13.45
N PHE A 81 -5.01 -19.97 -13.46
CA PHE A 81 -3.72 -19.33 -13.74
C PHE A 81 -3.61 -18.86 -15.19
N LEU A 82 -4.10 -19.64 -16.16
CA LEU A 82 -4.09 -19.28 -17.58
C LEU A 82 -5.01 -18.10 -17.91
N THR A 83 -6.12 -17.93 -17.18
CA THR A 83 -7.00 -16.75 -17.31
C THR A 83 -6.48 -15.53 -16.57
N LEU A 84 -5.22 -15.54 -16.12
CA LEU A 84 -4.57 -14.43 -15.41
C LEU A 84 -5.27 -14.03 -14.09
N SER A 85 -6.00 -14.95 -13.46
CA SER A 85 -6.67 -14.70 -12.17
C SER A 85 -5.75 -14.12 -11.07
N PRO A 86 -4.45 -14.45 -10.97
CA PRO A 86 -3.56 -13.81 -10.00
C PRO A 86 -3.50 -12.28 -10.13
N LEU A 87 -3.59 -11.74 -11.35
CA LEU A 87 -3.64 -10.29 -11.56
C LEU A 87 -4.93 -9.69 -10.98
N MET A 88 -6.05 -10.38 -11.11
CA MET A 88 -7.32 -9.93 -10.53
C MET A 88 -7.27 -9.96 -9.00
N PHE A 89 -6.65 -10.97 -8.40
CA PHE A 89 -6.56 -11.10 -6.94
C PHE A 89 -5.76 -9.96 -6.30
N ILE A 90 -4.61 -9.63 -6.89
CA ILE A 90 -3.78 -8.52 -6.41
C ILE A 90 -4.52 -7.19 -6.58
N PHE A 91 -5.25 -7.03 -7.70
CA PHE A 91 -6.04 -5.84 -7.97
C PHE A 91 -7.20 -5.69 -6.97
N GLN A 92 -7.95 -6.77 -6.73
CA GLN A 92 -9.03 -6.79 -5.76
C GLN A 92 -8.54 -6.45 -4.35
N ALA A 93 -7.40 -7.02 -3.92
CA ALA A 93 -6.81 -6.67 -2.63
C ALA A 93 -6.45 -5.19 -2.53
N LYS A 94 -5.95 -4.57 -3.62
CA LYS A 94 -5.69 -3.13 -3.66
C LYS A 94 -6.97 -2.31 -3.48
N VAL A 95 -8.04 -2.68 -4.18
CA VAL A 95 -9.34 -2.00 -4.10
C VAL A 95 -9.93 -2.12 -2.70
N ILE A 96 -9.97 -3.34 -2.15
CA ILE A 96 -10.46 -3.59 -0.77
C ILE A 96 -9.62 -2.78 0.23
N GLY A 97 -8.29 -2.83 0.11
CA GLY A 97 -7.39 -2.09 0.98
C GLY A 97 -7.63 -0.58 0.94
N HIS A 98 -7.87 -0.01 -0.24
CA HIS A 98 -8.19 1.42 -0.38
C HIS A 98 -9.46 1.80 0.37
N TYR A 99 -10.55 1.05 0.20
CA TYR A 99 -11.82 1.33 0.89
C TYR A 99 -11.74 1.10 2.39
N VAL A 100 -11.04 0.05 2.85
CA VAL A 100 -10.82 -0.20 4.28
C VAL A 100 -10.02 0.93 4.91
N VAL A 101 -8.95 1.39 4.25
CA VAL A 101 -8.13 2.52 4.75
C VAL A 101 -8.93 3.81 4.77
N ASN A 102 -9.75 4.08 3.75
CA ASN A 102 -10.59 5.27 3.72
C ASN A 102 -11.66 5.25 4.80
N GLU A 103 -12.27 4.10 5.06
CA GLU A 103 -13.24 3.95 6.14
C GLU A 103 -12.59 4.16 7.52
N LEU A 104 -11.37 3.67 7.72
CA LEU A 104 -10.64 3.91 8.97
C LEU A 104 -10.26 5.39 9.16
N ARG A 105 -9.91 6.10 8.06
CA ARG A 105 -9.44 7.50 8.10
C ARG A 105 -10.57 8.51 8.21
N TYR A 106 -11.56 8.37 7.34
CA TYR A 106 -12.63 9.36 7.15
C TYR A 106 -13.98 8.86 7.65
N GLY A 107 -14.19 7.54 7.69
CA GLY A 107 -15.48 6.92 8.00
C GLY A 107 -16.56 7.21 6.95
N GLY A 108 -17.77 6.70 7.20
CA GLY A 108 -18.95 7.05 6.41
C GLY A 108 -19.11 6.22 5.13
N ALA A 109 -18.58 5.00 5.09
CA ALA A 109 -18.77 4.07 3.99
C ALA A 109 -20.25 3.93 3.63
N THR A 110 -20.56 4.31 2.40
CA THR A 110 -21.87 4.05 1.81
C THR A 110 -21.80 2.71 1.10
N TYR A 111 -22.71 1.80 1.45
CA TYR A 111 -22.84 0.53 0.73
C TYR A 111 -23.23 0.81 -0.72
N VAL A 112 -22.36 0.45 -1.65
CA VAL A 112 -22.69 0.43 -3.07
C VAL A 112 -23.21 -0.97 -3.38
N SER A 113 -24.49 -1.08 -3.73
CA SER A 113 -25.09 -2.36 -4.07
C SER A 113 -24.41 -2.94 -5.32
N THR A 114 -23.61 -3.99 -5.12
CA THR A 114 -23.16 -4.87 -6.19
C THR A 114 -24.39 -5.68 -6.61
N GLY A 115 -25.11 -5.23 -7.63
CA GLY A 115 -26.31 -5.91 -8.11
C GLY A 115 -26.05 -7.40 -8.38
N ARG A 116 -27.11 -8.23 -8.34
CA ARG A 116 -27.03 -9.69 -8.57
C ARG A 116 -26.74 -10.10 -10.03
N GLY A 117 -26.33 -9.16 -10.89
CA GLY A 117 -25.95 -9.43 -12.27
C GLY A 117 -24.43 -9.43 -12.41
N LEU A 118 -23.88 -10.43 -13.10
CA LEU A 118 -22.54 -10.29 -13.67
C LEU A 118 -22.57 -9.09 -14.61
N PRO A 119 -21.63 -8.14 -14.53
CA PRO A 119 -21.52 -7.09 -15.53
C PRO A 119 -21.15 -7.74 -16.87
N THR A 120 -22.17 -8.13 -17.65
CA THR A 120 -22.02 -8.65 -19.01
C THR A 120 -21.87 -7.52 -20.02
N GLU A 121 -22.08 -6.28 -19.59
CA GLU A 121 -21.99 -5.10 -20.42
C GLU A 121 -20.62 -4.41 -20.27
N ARG A 122 -20.15 -3.88 -21.39
CA ARG A 122 -18.93 -3.09 -21.47
C ARG A 122 -19.03 -1.87 -20.55
N ARG A 123 -18.03 -1.68 -19.69
CA ARG A 123 -17.81 -0.39 -19.01
C ARG A 123 -17.01 0.53 -19.94
N PRO A 124 -17.50 1.75 -20.26
CA PRO A 124 -16.74 2.72 -21.05
C PRO A 124 -15.49 3.19 -20.28
N PHE A 125 -14.49 3.71 -20.99
CA PHE A 125 -13.23 4.12 -20.37
C PHE A 125 -13.40 5.35 -19.46
N ILE A 126 -14.02 6.42 -19.95
CA ILE A 126 -14.25 7.68 -19.21
C ILE A 126 -15.74 8.04 -19.09
N GLY A 127 -16.53 7.69 -20.10
CA GLY A 127 -17.95 8.02 -20.10
C GLY A 127 -18.67 7.53 -21.36
N GLU A 128 -19.99 7.63 -21.32
CA GLU A 128 -20.87 7.26 -22.43
C GLU A 128 -20.93 8.41 -23.44
N ALA A 129 -20.72 8.11 -24.72
CA ALA A 129 -20.87 9.08 -25.80
C ALA A 129 -22.35 9.40 -26.05
N ALA A 130 -22.66 10.65 -26.38
CA ALA A 130 -23.97 11.04 -26.87
C ALA A 130 -24.26 10.46 -28.26
N GLU A 131 -25.54 10.26 -28.59
CA GLU A 131 -25.96 9.83 -29.93
C GLU A 131 -25.47 10.84 -30.99
N GLY A 132 -24.62 10.37 -31.90
CA GLY A 132 -23.96 11.21 -32.93
C GLY A 132 -22.45 11.43 -32.74
N GLY A 133 -21.89 11.05 -31.58
CA GLY A 133 -20.46 11.14 -31.29
C GLY A 133 -19.96 12.56 -31.01
N GLY A 134 -18.92 12.69 -30.18
CA GLY A 134 -18.22 13.95 -29.92
C GLY A 134 -18.66 14.76 -28.69
N LYS A 135 -19.75 14.39 -28.01
CA LYS A 135 -20.13 14.96 -26.70
C LYS A 135 -20.30 13.90 -25.65
N LEU A 136 -19.99 14.24 -24.39
CA LEU A 136 -20.12 13.33 -23.27
C LEU A 136 -21.55 13.35 -22.71
N LYS A 137 -22.24 12.20 -22.74
CA LYS A 137 -23.60 12.08 -22.15
C LYS A 137 -23.53 11.86 -20.64
N LYS A 138 -22.62 11.00 -20.19
CA LYS A 138 -22.47 10.62 -18.78
C LYS A 138 -20.99 10.43 -18.45
N VAL A 139 -20.53 11.11 -17.41
CA VAL A 139 -19.20 10.94 -16.83
C VAL A 139 -19.22 9.73 -15.90
N GLY A 140 -18.28 8.81 -16.08
CA GLY A 140 -18.16 7.62 -15.24
C GLY A 140 -17.69 6.44 -16.07
N GLY A 141 -16.49 5.97 -15.81
CA GLY A 141 -15.84 4.96 -16.63
C GLY A 141 -14.75 4.23 -15.87
N LEU A 142 -14.24 3.17 -16.48
CA LEU A 142 -13.24 2.30 -15.89
C LEU A 142 -12.01 3.08 -15.39
N TYR A 143 -11.57 4.09 -16.15
CA TYR A 143 -10.41 4.89 -15.77
C TYR A 143 -10.67 5.75 -14.54
N LEU A 144 -11.79 6.46 -14.54
CA LEU A 144 -12.15 7.42 -13.50
C LEU A 144 -12.38 6.74 -12.14
N ASP A 145 -12.90 5.52 -12.13
CA ASP A 145 -13.14 4.76 -10.90
C ASP A 145 -11.82 4.29 -10.26
N TYR A 146 -10.83 3.92 -11.06
CA TYR A 146 -9.60 3.31 -10.58
C TYR A 146 -8.37 4.23 -10.58
N ALA A 147 -8.50 5.45 -11.11
CA ALA A 147 -7.41 6.43 -11.18
C ALA A 147 -6.81 6.74 -9.80
N SER A 148 -7.64 7.07 -8.82
CA SER A 148 -7.24 7.38 -7.43
C SER A 148 -7.01 6.13 -6.57
N ILE A 149 -7.53 4.97 -6.99
CA ILE A 149 -7.45 3.73 -6.23
C ILE A 149 -6.16 2.96 -6.55
N ALA A 150 -5.85 2.77 -7.83
CA ALA A 150 -4.79 1.87 -8.27
C ALA A 150 -3.79 2.52 -9.24
N TYR A 151 -4.23 3.35 -10.19
CA TYR A 151 -3.34 3.82 -11.26
C TYR A 151 -2.26 4.78 -10.79
N TYR A 152 -2.61 5.75 -9.96
CA TYR A 152 -1.62 6.68 -9.41
C TYR A 152 -0.50 5.92 -8.67
N ASP A 153 -0.88 5.05 -7.74
CA ASP A 153 0.08 4.24 -6.97
C ASP A 153 0.86 3.26 -7.86
N GLY A 154 0.23 2.71 -8.90
CA GLY A 154 0.88 1.82 -9.87
C GLY A 154 1.94 2.53 -10.72
N ILE A 155 1.66 3.75 -11.18
CA ILE A 155 2.62 4.57 -11.93
C ILE A 155 3.77 5.01 -11.00
N CYS A 156 3.46 5.43 -9.76
CA CYS A 156 4.49 5.73 -8.79
C CYS A 156 5.38 4.50 -8.52
N LEU A 157 4.81 3.31 -8.38
CA LEU A 157 5.57 2.09 -8.17
C LEU A 157 6.47 1.75 -9.37
N LEU A 158 5.95 1.91 -10.60
CA LEU A 158 6.73 1.76 -11.83
C LEU A 158 7.89 2.76 -11.90
N ALA A 159 7.62 4.04 -11.63
CA ALA A 159 8.66 5.08 -11.64
C ALA A 159 9.76 4.80 -10.60
N ASN A 160 9.39 4.35 -9.40
CA ASN A 160 10.35 3.96 -8.37
C ASN A 160 11.17 2.72 -8.79
N MET A 161 10.54 1.73 -9.43
CA MET A 161 11.24 0.54 -9.94
C MET A 161 12.22 0.90 -11.06
N LEU A 162 11.84 1.79 -11.98
CA LEU A 162 12.74 2.30 -13.03
C LEU A 162 13.90 3.09 -12.43
N LEU A 163 13.64 3.95 -11.44
CA LEU A 163 14.68 4.69 -10.75
C LEU A 163 15.67 3.76 -10.04
N LEU A 164 15.18 2.69 -9.41
CA LEU A 164 16.02 1.67 -8.80
C LEU A 164 16.94 0.98 -9.83
N CYS A 165 16.40 0.63 -11.00
CA CYS A 165 17.18 0.04 -12.09
C CYS A 165 18.26 1.01 -12.61
N ILE A 166 17.91 2.29 -12.80
CA ILE A 166 18.85 3.32 -13.27
C ILE A 166 19.95 3.59 -12.23
N ALA A 167 19.62 3.56 -10.94
CA ALA A 167 20.57 3.73 -9.84
C ALA A 167 21.52 2.53 -9.66
N GLY A 168 21.42 1.47 -10.49
CA GLY A 168 22.28 0.30 -10.42
C GLY A 168 21.83 -0.77 -9.42
N GLY A 169 20.59 -0.70 -8.92
CA GLY A 169 20.02 -1.68 -7.97
C GLY A 169 19.65 -3.04 -8.57
N ASN A 170 20.11 -3.36 -9.78
CA ASN A 170 19.82 -4.61 -10.47
C ASN A 170 20.94 -5.64 -10.18
N THR A 171 20.82 -6.35 -9.06
CA THR A 171 21.73 -7.45 -8.69
C THR A 171 21.08 -8.81 -8.96
N ASP A 172 21.88 -9.82 -9.27
CA ASP A 172 21.41 -11.16 -9.67
C ASP A 172 20.49 -11.84 -8.63
N HIS A 173 20.61 -11.46 -7.35
CA HIS A 173 19.82 -12.01 -6.25
C HIS A 173 18.41 -11.40 -6.11
N LEU A 174 18.09 -10.32 -6.84
CA LEU A 174 16.81 -9.61 -6.74
C LEU A 174 15.77 -10.03 -7.80
N GLY A 175 16.05 -11.05 -8.61
CA GLY A 175 15.14 -11.47 -9.70
C GLY A 175 13.70 -11.76 -9.24
N TRP A 176 13.53 -12.44 -8.11
CA TRP A 176 12.21 -12.75 -7.55
C TRP A 176 11.47 -11.49 -7.05
N PHE A 177 12.20 -10.51 -6.53
CA PHE A 177 11.66 -9.21 -6.13
C PHE A 177 11.18 -8.42 -7.36
N PHE A 178 12.00 -8.35 -8.42
CA PHE A 178 11.58 -7.70 -9.66
C PHE A 178 10.35 -8.37 -10.27
N PHE A 179 10.28 -9.71 -10.24
CA PHE A 179 9.11 -10.44 -10.69
C PHE A 179 7.85 -10.08 -9.89
N SER A 180 7.91 -10.12 -8.56
CA SER A 180 6.75 -9.84 -7.69
C SER A 180 6.29 -8.38 -7.77
N VAL A 181 7.22 -7.43 -7.85
CA VAL A 181 6.90 -6.00 -8.05
C VAL A 181 6.31 -5.77 -9.43
N SER A 182 6.89 -6.36 -10.48
CA SER A 182 6.36 -6.24 -11.85
C SER A 182 4.96 -6.83 -11.95
N LEU A 183 4.71 -7.99 -11.35
CA LEU A 183 3.38 -8.61 -11.29
C LEU A 183 2.36 -7.68 -10.59
N THR A 184 2.77 -6.99 -9.53
CA THR A 184 1.94 -6.01 -8.82
C THR A 184 1.64 -4.78 -9.67
N ILE A 185 2.66 -4.22 -10.34
CA ILE A 185 2.50 -3.09 -11.27
C ILE A 185 1.54 -3.46 -12.40
N VAL A 186 1.76 -4.63 -13.01
CA VAL A 186 0.90 -5.12 -14.12
C VAL A 186 -0.52 -5.30 -13.64
N SER A 187 -0.73 -5.87 -12.45
CA SER A 187 -2.05 -6.01 -11.85
C SER A 187 -2.74 -4.66 -11.65
N TRP A 188 -2.07 -3.68 -11.02
CA TRP A 188 -2.69 -2.39 -10.70
C TRP A 188 -3.00 -1.53 -11.93
N LEU A 189 -2.17 -1.61 -12.96
CA LEU A 189 -2.36 -0.81 -14.18
C LEU A 189 -3.26 -1.51 -15.21
N PHE A 190 -3.12 -2.81 -15.40
CA PHE A 190 -3.73 -3.51 -16.54
C PHE A 190 -4.94 -4.38 -16.20
N ALA A 191 -5.15 -4.80 -14.94
CA ALA A 191 -6.25 -5.71 -14.60
C ALA A 191 -7.63 -5.19 -15.05
N PRO A 192 -8.01 -3.92 -14.81
CA PRO A 192 -9.31 -3.41 -15.26
C PRO A 192 -9.52 -3.57 -16.78
N PHE A 193 -8.47 -3.41 -17.58
CA PHE A 193 -8.53 -3.48 -19.03
C PHE A 193 -8.54 -4.92 -19.56
N ILE A 194 -7.71 -5.78 -18.98
CA ILE A 194 -7.62 -7.21 -19.36
C ILE A 194 -8.96 -7.89 -19.12
N PHE A 195 -9.66 -7.55 -18.03
CA PHE A 195 -10.95 -8.13 -17.67
C PHE A 195 -12.16 -7.35 -18.22
N ASN A 196 -11.95 -6.39 -19.14
CA ASN A 196 -13.03 -5.70 -19.86
C ASN A 196 -13.16 -6.23 -21.31
N PRO A 197 -14.09 -7.15 -21.59
CA PRO A 197 -14.10 -7.97 -22.80
C PRO A 197 -14.24 -7.20 -24.12
N TYR A 198 -14.77 -5.96 -24.09
CA TYR A 198 -15.08 -5.18 -25.28
C TYR A 198 -14.16 -3.98 -25.53
N GLN A 199 -13.04 -3.87 -24.80
CA GLN A 199 -12.15 -2.72 -24.94
C GLN A 199 -11.32 -2.75 -26.24
N PHE A 200 -11.13 -3.92 -26.85
CA PHE A 200 -10.32 -4.09 -28.07
C PHE A 200 -11.12 -3.97 -29.37
N VAL A 201 -12.42 -3.68 -29.30
CA VAL A 201 -13.24 -3.45 -30.49
C VAL A 201 -12.99 -2.04 -31.00
N TYR A 202 -12.49 -1.92 -32.24
CA TYR A 202 -12.08 -0.63 -32.83
C TYR A 202 -13.14 0.47 -32.73
N ARG A 203 -14.43 0.14 -32.98
CA ARG A 203 -15.53 1.10 -32.88
C ARG A 203 -15.62 1.71 -31.47
N HIS A 204 -15.62 0.87 -30.45
CA HIS A 204 -15.72 1.30 -29.06
C HIS A 204 -14.46 2.02 -28.58
N PHE A 205 -13.28 1.59 -29.06
CA PHE A 205 -12.03 2.29 -28.79
C PHE A 205 -12.04 3.73 -29.36
N ARG A 206 -12.54 3.91 -30.59
CA ARG A 206 -12.67 5.24 -31.21
C ARG A 206 -13.65 6.13 -30.43
N GLU A 207 -14.77 5.56 -30.00
CA GLU A 207 -15.76 6.24 -29.14
C GLU A 207 -15.13 6.67 -27.80
N ASP A 208 -14.40 5.78 -27.12
CA ASP A 208 -13.68 6.11 -25.88
C ASP A 208 -12.66 7.23 -26.08
N TRP A 209 -11.88 7.18 -27.17
CA TRP A 209 -10.89 8.21 -27.47
C TRP A 209 -11.51 9.59 -27.64
N GLN A 210 -12.66 9.68 -28.32
CA GLN A 210 -13.41 10.93 -28.46
C GLN A 210 -13.95 11.41 -27.10
N CYS A 211 -14.44 10.49 -26.27
CA CYS A 211 -14.89 10.81 -24.91
C CYS A 211 -13.75 11.30 -24.01
N VAL A 212 -12.53 10.77 -24.15
CA VAL A 212 -11.35 11.25 -23.43
C VAL A 212 -11.06 12.70 -23.80
N TRP A 213 -11.06 13.00 -25.10
CA TRP A 213 -10.85 14.36 -25.57
C TRP A 213 -11.94 15.32 -25.07
N ALA A 214 -13.21 14.92 -25.19
CA ALA A 214 -14.35 15.70 -24.70
C ALA A 214 -14.27 15.94 -23.18
N PHE A 215 -13.87 14.95 -22.39
CA PHE A 215 -13.75 15.08 -20.94
C PHE A 215 -12.82 16.21 -20.49
N PHE A 216 -11.72 16.46 -21.23
CA PHE A 216 -10.78 17.54 -20.92
C PHE A 216 -11.10 18.87 -21.62
N THR A 217 -11.78 18.84 -22.77
CA THR A 217 -11.95 20.03 -23.63
C THR A 217 -13.36 20.60 -23.65
N GLU A 218 -14.39 19.78 -23.41
CA GLU A 218 -15.78 20.20 -23.41
C GLU A 218 -16.08 21.11 -22.21
N ASP A 219 -16.88 22.16 -22.45
CA ASP A 219 -17.25 23.17 -21.46
C ASP A 219 -16.06 23.71 -20.63
N SER A 220 -14.92 23.98 -21.28
CA SER A 220 -13.68 24.44 -20.64
C SER A 220 -13.11 23.49 -19.58
N GLY A 221 -13.35 22.19 -19.72
CA GLY A 221 -12.87 21.16 -18.78
C GLY A 221 -13.73 21.00 -17.53
N ARG A 222 -14.99 21.45 -17.57
CA ARG A 222 -15.94 21.33 -16.44
C ARG A 222 -16.06 19.89 -15.92
N HIS A 223 -16.09 18.91 -16.81
CA HIS A 223 -16.21 17.50 -16.43
C HIS A 223 -15.01 16.99 -15.62
N TRP A 224 -13.80 17.40 -15.98
CA TRP A 224 -12.59 17.10 -15.21
C TRP A 224 -12.64 17.74 -13.83
N VAL A 225 -12.97 19.04 -13.75
CA VAL A 225 -13.03 19.78 -12.48
C VAL A 225 -14.08 19.17 -11.56
N GLU A 226 -15.27 18.88 -12.08
CA GLU A 226 -16.35 18.27 -11.31
C GLU A 226 -15.99 16.85 -10.83
N TRP A 227 -15.36 16.05 -11.68
CA TRP A 227 -14.87 14.73 -11.28
C TRP A 227 -13.83 14.84 -10.17
N TYR A 228 -12.86 15.76 -10.31
CA TYR A 228 -11.82 16.00 -9.32
C TYR A 228 -12.42 16.44 -7.98
N ASP A 229 -13.34 17.42 -7.99
CA ASP A 229 -14.01 17.91 -6.79
C ASP A 229 -14.83 16.84 -6.05
N ARG A 230 -15.40 15.88 -6.79
CA ARG A 230 -16.16 14.75 -6.22
C ARG A 230 -15.27 13.63 -5.70
N THR A 231 -14.12 13.37 -6.34
CA THR A 231 -13.22 12.28 -5.94
C THR A 231 -12.26 12.64 -4.81
N GLN A 232 -11.93 13.92 -4.66
CA GLN A 232 -11.13 14.37 -3.52
C GLN A 232 -11.97 14.31 -2.24
N LEU A 233 -11.59 13.43 -1.32
CA LEU A 233 -12.16 13.40 0.03
C LEU A 233 -11.73 14.66 0.77
N LYS A 234 -12.63 15.65 0.85
CA LYS A 234 -12.37 16.91 1.55
C LYS A 234 -12.48 16.68 3.06
N ALA A 235 -11.40 16.98 3.79
CA ALA A 235 -11.38 16.94 5.25
C ALA A 235 -12.35 17.99 5.81
N GLY A 236 -13.56 17.59 6.17
CA GLY A 236 -14.57 18.48 6.73
C GLY A 236 -16.03 18.04 6.62
N GLN A 237 -16.39 17.10 5.75
CA GLN A 237 -17.80 16.71 5.57
C GLN A 237 -18.28 15.56 6.48
N THR A 238 -17.37 14.73 7.03
CA THR A 238 -17.75 13.74 8.02
C THR A 238 -16.57 13.41 8.93
N SER A 239 -16.79 13.63 10.23
CA SER A 239 -15.88 13.38 11.37
C SER A 239 -14.70 14.35 11.53
N PRO A 240 -14.47 14.90 12.75
CA PRO A 240 -13.14 15.36 13.11
C PRO A 240 -12.19 14.16 12.98
N ARG A 241 -10.99 14.43 12.44
CA ARG A 241 -9.93 13.45 12.16
C ARG A 241 -9.91 12.39 13.26
N SER A 242 -10.17 11.12 12.90
CA SER A 242 -9.90 10.02 13.82
C SER A 242 -8.43 10.10 14.19
N CYS A 243 -8.13 10.37 15.47
CA CYS A 243 -6.75 10.38 15.98
C CYS A 243 -6.09 9.00 15.89
N LEU A 244 -6.87 7.95 15.61
CA LEU A 244 -6.42 6.62 15.22
C LEU A 244 -6.11 6.57 13.71
N ASP A 245 -5.27 7.49 13.22
CA ASP A 245 -4.72 7.38 11.87
C ASP A 245 -3.71 6.22 11.85
N ILE A 246 -3.40 5.72 10.65
CA ILE A 246 -2.34 4.75 10.41
C ILE A 246 -1.00 5.16 11.08
N GLY A 247 -0.75 6.47 11.24
CA GLY A 247 0.38 6.99 12.02
C GLY A 247 0.41 6.54 13.49
N PHE A 248 -0.75 6.33 14.13
CA PHE A 248 -0.87 5.79 15.50
C PHE A 248 -0.29 4.37 15.61
N PHE A 249 -0.52 3.53 14.60
CA PHE A 249 0.01 2.16 14.58
C PHE A 249 1.50 2.11 14.20
N TRP A 250 2.01 3.09 13.44
CA TRP A 250 3.42 3.12 13.03
C TRP A 250 4.36 3.78 14.04
N ALA A 251 3.88 4.73 14.84
CA ALA A 251 4.66 5.37 15.90
C ALA A 251 5.38 4.37 16.82
N PRO A 252 4.74 3.31 17.36
CA PRO A 252 5.42 2.34 18.22
C PRO A 252 6.49 1.53 17.49
N MET A 253 6.33 1.27 16.18
CA MET A 253 7.38 0.59 15.40
C MET A 253 8.61 1.51 15.27
N VAL A 254 8.44 2.77 14.87
CA VAL A 254 9.52 3.75 14.71
C VAL A 254 10.25 4.00 16.05
N ILE A 255 9.50 4.12 17.15
CA ILE A 255 10.06 4.29 18.50
C ILE A 255 10.87 3.05 18.91
N THR A 256 10.38 1.85 18.62
CA THR A 256 11.12 0.60 18.90
C THR A 256 12.40 0.51 18.08
N CYS A 257 12.41 0.93 16.81
CA CYS A 257 13.63 1.01 16.01
C CYS A 257 14.66 1.98 16.58
N TRP A 258 14.20 3.18 16.93
CA TRP A 258 15.05 4.21 17.52
C TRP A 258 15.70 3.72 18.81
N TYR A 259 14.94 2.97 19.62
CA TYR A 259 15.42 2.36 20.85
C TYR A 259 16.56 1.36 20.59
N VAL A 260 16.35 0.39 19.69
CA VAL A 260 17.36 -0.62 19.33
C VAL A 260 18.64 0.02 18.78
N ALA A 261 18.49 1.11 18.01
CA ALA A 261 19.62 1.87 17.48
C ALA A 261 20.45 2.56 18.56
N MET A 262 19.79 3.20 19.54
CA MET A 262 20.48 3.88 20.64
C MET A 262 21.17 2.88 21.55
N GLU A 263 20.55 1.71 21.79
CA GLU A 263 21.14 0.61 22.56
C GLU A 263 22.48 0.16 21.97
N MET A 264 22.49 -0.15 20.68
CA MET A 264 23.70 -0.60 19.96
C MET A 264 24.83 0.44 20.03
N LYS A 265 24.51 1.73 19.88
CA LYS A 265 25.50 2.82 19.91
C LYS A 265 26.07 3.06 21.30
N ILE A 266 25.25 2.96 22.35
CA ILE A 266 25.69 3.13 23.73
C ILE A 266 26.55 1.94 24.18
N GLU A 267 26.20 0.70 23.81
CA GLU A 267 27.05 -0.47 24.05
C GLU A 267 28.42 -0.32 23.40
N ALA A 268 28.47 0.15 22.15
CA ALA A 268 29.73 0.41 21.45
C ALA A 268 30.54 1.53 22.14
N PHE A 269 29.88 2.57 22.60
CA PHE A 269 30.53 3.69 23.30
C PHE A 269 31.11 3.27 24.66
N VAL A 270 30.35 2.52 25.46
CA VAL A 270 30.81 2.00 26.76
C VAL A 270 31.94 0.98 26.59
N ALA A 271 31.91 0.18 25.52
CA ALA A 271 33.00 -0.72 25.19
C ALA A 271 34.30 0.02 24.83
N MET A 272 34.22 1.17 24.15
CA MET A 272 35.40 2.01 23.84
C MET A 272 35.90 2.82 25.03
N TYR A 273 34.99 3.31 25.89
CA TYR A 273 35.30 4.15 27.04
C TYR A 273 34.98 3.42 28.35
N SER A 274 35.67 2.31 28.61
CA SER A 274 35.45 1.45 29.78
C SER A 274 35.67 2.15 31.14
N GLN A 275 36.41 3.26 31.17
CA GLN A 275 36.67 4.07 32.37
C GLN A 275 35.67 5.22 32.57
N PHE A 276 34.65 5.36 31.72
CA PHE A 276 33.68 6.45 31.83
C PHE A 276 32.65 6.18 32.93
N ASP A 277 32.78 6.91 34.05
CA ASP A 277 31.90 6.79 35.23
C ASP A 277 30.42 7.12 34.96
N GLY A 278 30.14 7.83 33.85
CA GLY A 278 28.80 8.22 33.42
C GLY A 278 28.01 7.14 32.67
N ALA A 279 28.54 5.92 32.53
CA ALA A 279 27.86 4.83 31.81
C ALA A 279 26.45 4.55 32.36
N ARG A 280 26.30 4.53 33.70
CA ARG A 280 24.99 4.36 34.36
C ARG A 280 24.02 5.51 34.09
N ALA A 281 24.51 6.73 33.92
CA ALA A 281 23.70 7.89 33.55
C ALA A 281 23.23 7.82 32.09
N MET A 282 24.06 7.30 31.18
CA MET A 282 23.66 7.07 29.78
C MET A 282 22.60 5.96 29.65
N TYR A 283 22.75 4.84 30.35
CA TYR A 283 21.75 3.77 30.37
C TYR A 283 20.41 4.23 30.95
N SER A 284 20.42 5.09 31.99
CA SER A 284 19.18 5.66 32.55
C SER A 284 18.55 6.71 31.64
N LEU A 285 19.34 7.54 30.94
CA LEU A 285 18.84 8.46 29.92
C LEU A 285 18.20 7.70 28.73
N MET A 286 18.63 6.47 28.46
CA MET A 286 18.09 5.60 27.41
C MET A 286 16.70 5.04 27.75
N LEU A 287 16.35 4.92 29.04
CA LEU A 287 15.02 4.53 29.51
C LEU A 287 14.01 5.71 29.45
N VAL A 288 14.50 6.95 29.31
CA VAL A 288 13.65 8.15 29.26
C VAL A 288 12.80 8.19 27.98
N PRO A 289 13.33 8.03 26.75
CA PRO A 289 12.49 8.01 25.55
C PRO A 289 11.38 6.94 25.56
N PRO A 290 11.61 5.65 25.87
CA PRO A 290 10.54 4.66 25.83
C PRO A 290 9.53 4.85 26.96
N ILE A 291 9.96 5.12 28.20
CA ILE A 291 9.02 5.23 29.32
C ILE A 291 8.33 6.59 29.30
N VAL A 292 9.09 7.69 29.17
CA VAL A 292 8.55 9.04 29.21
C VAL A 292 7.86 9.41 27.91
N ALA A 293 8.37 9.03 26.72
CA ALA A 293 7.65 9.34 25.47
C ALA A 293 6.43 8.43 25.27
N SER A 294 6.44 7.16 25.70
CA SER A 294 5.22 6.33 25.66
C SER A 294 4.19 6.79 26.70
N LEU A 295 4.58 7.14 27.93
CA LEU A 295 3.68 7.73 28.92
C LEU A 295 3.16 9.09 28.49
N ALA A 296 4.03 9.97 27.98
CA ALA A 296 3.63 11.26 27.45
C ALA A 296 2.68 11.08 26.25
N PHE A 297 2.93 10.12 25.36
CA PHE A 297 2.03 9.80 24.26
C PHE A 297 0.68 9.28 24.75
N CYS A 298 0.68 8.33 25.69
CA CYS A 298 -0.53 7.79 26.33
C CYS A 298 -1.32 8.83 27.15
N LEU A 299 -0.71 9.94 27.54
CA LEU A 299 -1.37 11.05 28.25
C LEU A 299 -1.82 12.17 27.30
N VAL A 300 -0.98 12.52 26.33
CA VAL A 300 -1.22 13.60 25.37
C VAL A 300 -2.32 13.22 24.38
N VAL A 301 -2.39 11.97 23.94
CA VAL A 301 -3.44 11.53 23.00
C VAL A 301 -4.84 11.62 23.65
N PRO A 302 -5.11 11.05 24.84
CA PRO A 302 -6.40 11.22 25.51
C PRO A 302 -6.69 12.66 25.93
N ALA A 303 -5.68 13.43 26.35
CA ALA A 303 -5.86 14.83 26.70
C ALA A 303 -6.21 15.68 25.47
N ALA A 304 -5.57 15.42 24.32
CA ALA A 304 -5.90 16.07 23.06
C ALA A 304 -7.31 15.66 22.58
N GLU A 305 -7.71 14.40 22.74
CA GLU A 305 -9.08 13.95 22.44
C GLU A 305 -10.13 14.62 23.34
N ALA A 306 -9.82 14.79 24.63
CA ALA A 306 -10.69 15.47 25.60
C ALA A 306 -10.82 16.98 25.30
N LEU A 307 -9.73 17.64 24.90
CA LEU A 307 -9.70 19.08 24.59
C LEU A 307 -10.27 19.40 23.21
N ALA A 308 -10.08 18.53 22.20
CA ALA A 308 -10.59 18.73 20.85
C ALA A 308 -12.09 18.40 20.70
N GLY A 309 -12.77 17.98 21.78
CA GLY A 309 -14.20 17.66 21.76
C GLY A 309 -14.55 16.43 20.91
N CYS A 310 -13.56 15.61 20.55
CA CYS A 310 -13.76 14.36 19.82
C CYS A 310 -14.45 13.35 20.74
N SER A 311 -15.77 13.40 20.83
CA SER A 311 -16.56 12.31 21.39
C SER A 311 -16.26 11.05 20.58
N GLY A 312 -15.40 10.18 21.11
CA GLY A 312 -14.88 9.03 20.40
C GLY A 312 -15.95 8.11 19.82
N ILE A 313 -15.55 7.32 18.83
CA ILE A 313 -16.35 6.29 18.13
C ILE A 313 -17.15 5.42 19.13
N LEU A 314 -16.59 5.13 20.31
CA LEU A 314 -17.28 4.37 21.36
C LEU A 314 -18.54 5.05 21.92
N ARG A 315 -18.51 6.38 22.09
CA ARG A 315 -19.62 7.13 22.71
C ARG A 315 -20.81 7.29 21.74
N ARG A 316 -20.56 7.21 20.42
CA ARG A 316 -21.63 7.16 19.39
C ARG A 316 -22.25 5.77 19.26
N ARG A 317 -21.47 4.68 19.36
CA ARG A 317 -22.03 3.30 19.39
C ARG A 317 -22.93 3.06 20.60
N LEU A 318 -22.63 3.66 21.75
CA LEU A 318 -23.47 3.57 22.96
C LEU A 318 -24.74 4.43 22.93
N ARG A 319 -24.93 5.31 21.94
CA ARG A 319 -26.19 6.07 21.75
C ARG A 319 -27.09 5.51 20.66
N LEU A 320 -26.58 4.56 19.87
CA LEU A 320 -27.30 3.88 18.78
C LEU A 320 -27.73 2.45 19.17
N LEU A 321 -27.47 2.05 20.42
CA LEU A 321 -28.10 0.94 21.14
C LEU A 321 -29.08 1.54 22.16
#